data_AF-A0A316LX69-F1
#
_entry.id   AF-A0A316LX69-F1
#
_cell.length_a   1.000
_cell.length_b   1.000
_cell.length_c   1.000
_cell.angle_alpha   90.00
_cell.angle_beta   90.00
_cell.angle_gamma   90.00
#
_symmetry.space_group_name_H-M   'P 1'
#
loop_
_entity.id
_entity.type
_entity.pdbx_description
1 polymer ?
#
loop_
_entity_poly.entity_id
_entity_poly.type
_entity_poly.pdbx_seq_one_letter_code
_entity_poly.pdbx_strand_id
1 'polypeptide(L)'
;MDEKQFRDRVTELRLKKGVSEYQMSYDLGHSKGYVHNIVTGKSMPSLREFFYICEYFEITPAEFFYYGEEYPPYLQQAYDVLKTADEEDVIQLISLFM
;
A
#
# COMPACT_ATOMS: atom_id res chain seq x y z
N MET A 1 0.12 -5.25 9.29
CA MET A 1 -0.98 -5.33 8.31
C MET A 1 -1.92 -6.48 8.66
N ASP A 2 -3.19 -6.19 8.93
CA ASP A 2 -4.30 -7.15 8.96
C ASP A 2 -5.32 -6.83 7.84
N GLU A 3 -6.41 -7.59 7.77
CA GLU A 3 -7.44 -7.37 6.75
C GLU A 3 -8.15 -6.01 6.90
N LYS A 4 -8.29 -5.48 8.13
CA LYS A 4 -8.91 -4.17 8.34
C LYS A 4 -8.01 -3.07 7.79
N GLN A 5 -6.73 -3.12 8.14
CA GLN A 5 -5.71 -2.20 7.62
C GLN A 5 -5.68 -2.24 6.08
N PHE A 6 -5.76 -3.43 5.47
CA PHE A 6 -5.85 -3.57 4.01
C PHE A 6 -7.02 -2.77 3.41
N ARG A 7 -8.23 -2.93 3.95
CA ARG A 7 -9.43 -2.24 3.44
C ARG A 7 -9.41 -0.74 3.68
N ASP A 8 -8.89 -0.33 4.84
CA ASP A 8 -8.70 1.08 5.16
C ASP A 8 -7.72 1.72 4.17
N ARG A 9 -6.64 1.02 3.81
CA ARG A 9 -5.67 1.47 2.80
C ARG A 9 -6.28 1.58 1.41
N VAL A 10 -7.06 0.59 0.97
CA VAL A 10 -7.81 0.69 -0.30
C VAL A 10 -8.70 1.93 -0.30
N THR A 11 -9.40 2.18 0.80
CA THR A 11 -10.27 3.36 0.95
C THR A 11 -9.47 4.66 0.88
N GLU A 12 -8.37 4.76 1.60
CA GLU A 12 -7.49 5.92 1.61
C GLU A 12 -6.96 6.24 0.20
N LEU A 13 -6.38 5.25 -0.49
CA LEU A 13 -5.81 5.43 -1.83
C LEU A 13 -6.89 5.81 -2.85
N ARG A 14 -8.06 5.16 -2.76
CA ARG A 14 -9.23 5.47 -3.60
C ARG A 14 -9.68 6.91 -3.43
N LEU A 15 -9.79 7.39 -2.18
CA LEU A 15 -10.18 8.77 -1.88
C LEU A 15 -9.12 9.78 -2.33
N LYS A 16 -7.83 9.47 -2.16
CA LYS A 16 -6.72 10.29 -2.67
C LYS A 16 -6.74 10.42 -4.20
N LYS A 17 -7.09 9.35 -4.91
CA LYS A 17 -7.28 9.37 -6.38
C LYS A 17 -8.60 10.04 -6.81
N GLY A 18 -9.52 10.32 -5.88
CA GLY A 18 -10.79 11.00 -6.15
C GLY A 18 -11.85 10.12 -6.84
N VAL A 19 -11.75 8.79 -6.73
CA VAL A 19 -12.65 7.86 -7.42
C VAL A 19 -13.66 7.22 -6.45
N SER A 20 -14.85 6.84 -6.91
CA SER A 20 -15.85 6.12 -6.10
C SER A 20 -15.57 4.62 -6.06
N GLU A 21 -16.13 3.87 -5.10
CA GLU A 21 -16.04 2.39 -5.08
C GLU A 21 -16.63 1.78 -6.38
N TYR A 22 -17.72 2.37 -6.85
CA TYR A 22 -18.34 2.04 -8.12
C TYR A 22 -17.34 2.20 -9.27
N GLN A 23 -16.78 3.41 -9.43
CA GLN A 23 -15.86 3.72 -10.52
C GLN A 23 -14.63 2.80 -10.50
N MET A 24 -14.00 2.66 -9.33
CA MET A 24 -12.82 1.81 -9.18
C MET A 24 -13.13 0.34 -9.52
N SER A 25 -14.34 -0.15 -9.21
CA SER A 25 -14.74 -1.51 -9.60
C SER A 25 -14.75 -1.68 -11.13
N TYR A 26 -15.27 -0.70 -11.88
CA TYR A 26 -15.25 -0.74 -13.34
C TYR A 26 -13.85 -0.57 -13.92
N ASP A 27 -13.04 0.32 -13.35
CA ASP A 27 -11.67 0.54 -13.82
C ASP A 27 -10.81 -0.72 -13.69
N LEU A 28 -11.06 -1.51 -12.63
CA LEU A 28 -10.41 -2.81 -12.42
C LEU A 28 -11.04 -3.96 -13.23
N GLY A 29 -12.02 -3.67 -14.09
CA GLY A 29 -12.67 -4.69 -14.93
C GLY A 29 -13.68 -5.58 -14.21
N HIS A 30 -14.18 -5.15 -13.05
CA HIS A 30 -15.10 -5.93 -12.21
C HIS A 30 -16.52 -5.37 -12.17
N SER A 31 -17.43 -6.18 -11.63
CA SER A 31 -18.81 -5.75 -11.36
C SER A 31 -18.87 -4.64 -10.30
N LYS A 32 -19.91 -3.80 -10.35
CA LYS A 32 -20.18 -2.67 -9.42
C LYS A 32 -19.88 -2.93 -7.94
N GLY A 33 -20.12 -4.14 -7.45
CA GLY A 33 -20.00 -4.47 -6.03
C GLY A 33 -18.60 -4.87 -5.58
N TYR A 34 -17.62 -5.00 -6.48
CA TYR A 34 -16.32 -5.59 -6.18
C TYR A 34 -15.55 -4.82 -5.11
N VAL A 35 -15.24 -3.55 -5.36
CA VAL A 35 -14.51 -2.71 -4.39
C VAL A 35 -15.34 -2.49 -3.12
N HIS A 36 -16.66 -2.39 -3.25
CA HIS A 36 -17.55 -2.28 -2.09
C HIS A 36 -17.45 -3.51 -1.17
N ASN A 37 -17.43 -4.72 -1.73
CA ASN A 37 -17.27 -5.95 -0.96
C ASN A 37 -15.90 -6.04 -0.30
N ILE A 38 -14.85 -5.53 -0.96
CA ILE A 38 -13.53 -5.37 -0.34
C ILE A 38 -13.62 -4.40 0.83
N VAL A 39 -14.05 -3.15 0.62
CA VAL A 39 -14.09 -2.10 1.66
C VAL A 39 -14.95 -2.50 2.86
N THR A 40 -16.07 -3.19 2.64
CA THR A 40 -16.96 -3.68 3.72
C THR A 40 -16.49 -4.97 4.39
N GLY A 41 -15.42 -5.60 3.90
CA GLY A 41 -14.88 -6.85 4.47
C GLY A 41 -15.69 -8.10 4.14
N LYS A 42 -16.59 -8.04 3.15
CA LYS A 42 -17.31 -9.22 2.64
C LYS A 42 -16.42 -10.15 1.83
N SER A 43 -15.35 -9.62 1.25
CA SER A 43 -14.38 -10.38 0.46
C SER A 43 -13.00 -9.77 0.53
N MET A 44 -11.97 -10.59 0.32
CA MET A 44 -10.61 -10.13 0.04
C MET A 44 -10.30 -10.31 -1.45
N PRO A 45 -9.50 -9.41 -2.06
CA PRO A 45 -9.00 -9.65 -3.40
C PRO A 45 -8.08 -10.88 -3.39
N SER A 46 -8.02 -11.57 -4.54
CA SER A 46 -6.95 -12.56 -4.73
C SER A 46 -5.59 -11.85 -4.82
N LEU A 47 -4.49 -12.60 -4.70
CA LEU A 47 -3.16 -12.02 -4.85
C LEU A 47 -2.94 -11.39 -6.25
N ARG A 48 -3.54 -11.95 -7.29
CA ARG A 48 -3.50 -11.37 -8.64
C ARG A 48 -4.21 -10.02 -8.68
N GLU A 49 -5.40 -9.96 -8.09
CA GLU A 49 -6.17 -8.71 -8.02
C GLU A 49 -5.46 -7.66 -7.17
N PHE A 50 -4.75 -8.06 -6.12
CA PHE A 50 -3.92 -7.16 -5.34
C PHE A 50 -2.86 -6.47 -6.21
N PHE A 51 -2.17 -7.21 -7.10
CA PHE A 51 -1.22 -6.58 -8.03
C PHE A 51 -1.90 -5.60 -8.99
N TYR A 52 -3.10 -5.90 -9.50
CA TYR A 52 -3.86 -4.96 -10.33
C TYR A 52 -4.31 -3.73 -9.55
N ILE A 53 -4.67 -3.88 -8.28
CA ILE A 53 -4.96 -2.75 -7.38
C ILE A 53 -3.73 -1.86 -7.21
N CYS A 54 -2.54 -2.46 -7.01
CA CYS A 54 -1.27 -1.72 -6.94
C CYS A 54 -0.97 -0.96 -8.25
N GLU A 55 -1.08 -1.62 -9.42
CA GLU A 55 -0.93 -0.96 -10.72
C GLU A 55 -1.92 0.19 -10.92
N TYR A 56 -3.18 -0.01 -10.56
CA TYR A 56 -4.22 1.02 -10.66
C TYR A 56 -3.88 2.29 -9.86
N PHE A 57 -3.23 2.12 -8.71
CA PHE A 57 -2.77 3.23 -7.88
C PHE A 57 -1.37 3.73 -8.22
N GLU A 58 -0.69 3.12 -9.19
CA GLU A 58 0.69 3.44 -9.58
C GLU A 58 1.67 3.33 -8.39
N ILE A 59 1.47 2.33 -7.54
CA ILE A 59 2.32 2.04 -6.38
C ILE A 59 2.80 0.59 -6.40
N THR A 60 3.93 0.36 -5.74
CA THR A 60 4.42 -1.00 -5.46
C THR A 60 3.63 -1.66 -4.32
N PRO A 61 3.67 -2.99 -4.20
CA PRO A 61 3.17 -3.70 -3.03
C PRO A 61 3.75 -3.20 -1.71
N ALA A 62 5.04 -2.84 -1.68
CA ALA A 62 5.69 -2.32 -0.48
C ALA A 62 5.06 -1.01 -0.03
N GLU A 63 4.87 -0.05 -0.94
CA GLU A 63 4.22 1.25 -0.66
C GLU A 63 2.74 1.11 -0.29
N PHE A 64 2.08 0.03 -0.73
CA PHE A 64 0.74 -0.29 -0.25
C PHE A 64 0.76 -0.61 1.25
N PHE A 65 1.71 -1.42 1.71
CA PHE A 65 1.80 -1.89 3.10
C PHE A 65 2.51 -0.91 4.05
N TYR A 66 3.40 -0.07 3.56
CA TYR A 66 4.17 0.89 4.37
C TYR A 66 3.46 2.25 4.43
N TYR A 67 2.48 2.38 5.33
CA TYR A 67 1.72 3.62 5.50
C TYR A 67 1.24 3.82 6.95
N GLY A 68 0.90 5.07 7.30
CA GLY A 68 0.40 5.43 8.63
C GLY A 68 1.51 5.80 9.62
N GLU A 69 1.15 5.97 10.89
CA GLU A 69 2.07 6.45 11.94
C GLU A 69 3.24 5.48 12.20
N GLU A 70 3.05 4.18 11.95
CA GLU A 70 4.10 3.16 12.03
C GLU A 70 5.18 3.33 10.94
N TYR A 71 4.89 4.09 9.89
CA TYR A 71 5.80 4.31 8.76
C TYR A 71 5.96 5.82 8.48
N PRO A 72 6.77 6.52 9.29
CA PRO A 72 7.03 7.95 9.09
C PRO A 72 7.56 8.22 7.68
N PRO A 73 7.23 9.36 7.04
CA PRO A 73 7.73 9.68 5.70
C PRO A 73 9.26 9.61 5.56
N TYR A 74 9.99 9.97 6.63
CA TYR A 74 11.44 9.90 6.66
C TYR A 74 12.00 8.47 6.71
N LEU A 75 11.19 7.48 7.15
CA LEU A 75 11.60 6.07 7.15
C LEU A 75 11.75 5.56 5.71
N GLN A 76 10.83 5.95 4.82
CA GLN A 76 10.92 5.60 3.40
C GLN A 76 12.13 6.26 2.74
N GLN A 77 12.39 7.55 3.04
CA GLN A 77 13.58 8.24 2.55
C GLN A 77 14.87 7.59 3.04
N ALA A 78 14.94 7.22 4.32
CA ALA A 78 16.07 6.50 4.88
C ALA A 78 16.27 5.16 4.16
N TYR A 79 15.20 4.38 3.97
CA TYR A 79 15.24 3.13 3.22
C TYR A 79 15.78 3.33 1.79
N ASP A 80 15.31 4.36 1.08
CA ASP A 80 15.73 4.63 -0.29
C ASP A 80 17.21 5.02 -0.42
N VAL A 81 17.78 5.68 0.59
CA VAL A 81 19.22 5.96 0.65
C VAL A 81 20.00 4.69 0.99
N LEU A 82 19.54 3.96 2.00
CA LEU A 82 20.25 2.80 2.54
C LEU A 82 20.22 1.58 1.62
N LYS A 83 19.19 1.44 0.77
CA LYS A 83 19.12 0.33 -0.19
C LYS A 83 20.27 0.31 -1.20
N THR A 84 20.93 1.46 -1.39
CA THR A 84 22.08 1.63 -2.30
C THR A 84 23.40 1.86 -1.56
N ALA A 85 23.38 1.88 -0.23
CA ALA A 85 24.59 2.07 0.58
C ALA A 85 25.35 0.75 0.73
N ASP A 86 26.64 0.86 1.01
CA ASP A 86 27.45 -0.31 1.34
C ASP A 86 27.09 -0.83 2.74
N GLU A 87 27.26 -2.14 2.95
CA GLU A 87 26.88 -2.81 4.20
C GLU A 87 27.51 -2.15 5.45
N GLU A 88 28.74 -1.67 5.33
CA GLU A 88 29.46 -1.00 6.42
C GLU A 88 28.80 0.32 6.85
N ASP A 89 28.31 1.12 5.90
CA ASP A 89 27.58 2.36 6.20
C ASP A 89 26.24 2.08 6.91
N VAL A 90 25.56 1.00 6.50
CA VAL A 90 24.31 0.56 7.15
C VAL A 90 24.57 0.12 8.58
N ILE A 91 25.63 -0.65 8.83
CA ILE A 91 26.02 -1.10 10.18
C ILE A 91 26.36 0.11 11.06
N GLN A 92 27.15 1.07 10.55
CA GLN A 92 27.49 2.28 11.29
C GLN A 92 26.24 3.09 11.68
N LEU A 93 25.29 3.26 10.76
CA LEU A 93 24.03 3.95 11.07
C LEU A 93 23.23 3.22 12.15
N ILE A 94 23.08 1.89 12.05
CA ILE A 94 22.35 1.08 13.04
C ILE A 94 22.99 1.23 14.43
N SER A 95 24.33 1.29 14.50
CA SER A 95 25.06 1.47 15.76
C SER A 95 24.79 2.80 16.48
N LEU A 96 24.21 3.80 15.80
CA LEU A 96 23.82 5.08 16.42
C LEU A 96 22.52 4.97 17.24
N PHE A 97 21.71 3.94 17.01
CA PHE A 97 20.40 3.75 17.65
C PHE A 97 20.35 2.55 18.60
N MET A 98 21.37 1.69 18.59
CA MET A 98 21.56 0.56 19.50
C MET A 98 22.43 0.93 20.69
#